data_AF-A0A926YCZ9-F1
#
_entry.id   AF-A0A926YCZ9-F1
#
_cell.length_a   1.000
_cell.length_b   1.000
_cell.length_c   1.000
_cell.angle_alpha   90.00
_cell.angle_beta   90.00
_cell.angle_gamma   90.00
#
_symmetry.space_group_name_H-M   'P 1'
#
loop_
_entity.id
_entity.type
_entity.pdbx_description
1 polymer ?
#
loop_
_entity_poly.entity_id
_entity_poly.type
_entity_poly.pdbx_seq_one_letter_code
_entity_poly.pdbx_strand_id
1 'polypeptide(L)'
;MTEATHLTQNTEVTKNYIDHLLQQLTVDYQNTKQERKEIASLSLTAEDEFTILEEIELLTSDIRGYASQIQARGWIENEQEAIDRLQTMQVFDVPAITQFYFTTDGEYRQMKAYIRMLDYLRLLILEYLRCYQHSQQE
;
A
#
# COMPACT_ATOMS: atom_id res chain seq x y z
N MET A 1 30.74 16.50 -2.59
CA MET A 1 29.75 15.40 -2.62
C MET A 1 28.69 15.82 -3.63
N THR A 2 28.50 15.04 -4.68
CA THR A 2 27.63 15.35 -5.82
C THR A 2 26.18 14.93 -5.54
N GLU A 3 25.23 15.59 -6.21
CA GLU A 3 23.78 15.38 -6.09
C GLU A 3 23.38 13.91 -6.34
N ALA A 4 24.01 13.26 -7.32
CA ALA A 4 23.88 11.82 -7.59
C ALA A 4 24.15 10.92 -6.36
N THR A 5 25.15 11.25 -5.52
CA THR A 5 25.46 10.46 -4.32
C THR A 5 24.37 10.56 -3.25
N HIS A 6 23.70 11.71 -3.16
CA HIS A 6 22.57 11.91 -2.23
C HIS A 6 21.30 11.19 -2.72
N LEU A 7 21.03 11.21 -4.02
CA LEU A 7 19.89 10.51 -4.64
C LEU A 7 20.01 8.99 -4.45
N THR A 8 21.18 8.41 -4.72
CA THR A 8 21.39 6.96 -4.54
C THR A 8 21.22 6.51 -3.09
N GLN A 9 21.73 7.28 -2.13
CA GLN A 9 21.56 6.99 -0.70
C GLN A 9 20.09 7.07 -0.27
N ASN A 10 19.34 8.05 -0.78
CA ASN A 10 17.91 8.18 -0.49
C ASN A 10 17.10 7.02 -1.08
N THR A 11 17.41 6.60 -2.31
CA THR A 11 16.76 5.45 -2.96
C THR A 11 17.01 4.14 -2.21
N GLU A 12 18.24 3.90 -1.73
CA GLU A 12 18.57 2.70 -0.95
C GLU A 12 17.87 2.69 0.42
N VAL A 13 17.84 3.84 1.10
CA VAL A 13 17.11 4.00 2.36
C VAL A 13 15.61 3.74 2.16
N THR A 14 15.00 4.33 1.13
CA THR A 14 13.59 4.13 0.79
C THR A 14 13.28 2.67 0.47
N LYS A 15 14.16 1.99 -0.28
CA LYS A 15 14.04 0.55 -0.56
C LYS A 15 14.02 -0.28 0.73
N ASN A 16 14.92 -0.01 1.66
CA ASN A 16 14.99 -0.72 2.93
C ASN A 16 13.72 -0.50 3.77
N TYR A 17 13.15 0.70 3.74
CA TYR A 17 11.86 0.97 4.38
C TYR A 17 10.70 0.21 3.72
N ILE A 18 10.66 0.15 2.37
CA ILE A 18 9.66 -0.64 1.62
C ILE A 18 9.74 -2.11 2.03
N ASP A 19 10.95 -2.69 2.10
CA ASP A 19 11.14 -4.09 2.50
C ASP A 19 10.63 -4.33 3.93
N HIS A 20 11.08 -3.52 4.88
CA HIS A 20 10.66 -3.64 6.28
C HIS A 20 9.13 -3.53 6.42
N LEU A 21 8.52 -2.54 5.77
CA LEU A 21 7.09 -2.31 5.83
C LEU A 21 6.29 -3.43 5.16
N LEU A 22 6.77 -4.00 4.05
CA LEU A 22 6.14 -5.15 3.39
C LEU A 22 6.10 -6.38 4.32
N GLN A 23 7.20 -6.65 5.04
CA GLN A 23 7.23 -7.73 6.03
C GLN A 23 6.26 -7.45 7.18
N GLN A 24 6.28 -6.22 7.70
CA GLN A 24 5.37 -5.82 8.78
C GLN A 24 3.89 -5.94 8.37
N LEU A 25 3.52 -5.45 7.19
CA LEU A 25 2.15 -5.56 6.67
C LEU A 25 1.68 -7.00 6.50
N THR A 26 2.60 -7.95 6.26
CA THR A 26 2.27 -9.38 6.23
C THR A 26 1.77 -9.85 7.60
N VAL A 27 2.47 -9.46 8.67
CA VAL A 27 2.12 -9.79 10.05
C VAL A 27 0.86 -9.03 10.48
N ASP A 28 0.79 -7.73 10.20
CA ASP A 28 -0.35 -6.90 10.54
C ASP A 28 -1.64 -7.44 9.91
N TYR A 29 -1.59 -7.81 8.62
CA TYR A 29 -2.73 -8.43 7.95
C TYR A 29 -3.12 -9.76 8.61
N GLN A 30 -2.18 -10.60 9.02
CA GLN A 30 -2.53 -11.84 9.75
C GLN A 30 -3.23 -11.54 11.08
N ASN A 31 -2.80 -10.48 11.78
CA ASN A 31 -3.36 -10.08 13.06
C ASN A 31 -4.80 -9.53 12.93
N THR A 32 -5.19 -8.98 11.78
CA THR A 32 -6.57 -8.50 11.58
C THR A 32 -7.61 -9.62 11.39
N LYS A 33 -7.24 -10.91 11.53
CA LYS A 33 -8.11 -12.07 11.23
C LYS A 33 -9.47 -12.04 11.92
N GLN A 34 -9.51 -11.65 13.20
CA GLN A 34 -10.77 -11.59 13.95
C GLN A 34 -11.64 -10.44 13.45
N GLU A 35 -11.05 -9.25 13.26
CA GLU A 35 -11.73 -8.07 12.73
C GLU A 35 -12.26 -8.33 11.32
N ARG A 36 -11.51 -9.01 10.43
CA ARG A 36 -12.00 -9.40 9.09
C ARG A 36 -13.21 -10.33 9.15
N LYS A 37 -13.27 -11.27 10.12
CA LYS A 37 -14.45 -12.13 10.27
C LYS A 37 -15.70 -11.34 10.64
N GLU A 38 -15.54 -10.38 11.55
CA GLU A 38 -16.64 -9.51 11.99
C GLU A 38 -17.11 -8.63 10.82
N ILE A 39 -16.17 -7.99 10.10
CA ILE A 39 -16.48 -7.19 8.91
C ILE A 39 -17.21 -8.03 7.85
N ALA A 40 -16.74 -9.24 7.57
CA ALA A 40 -17.38 -10.14 6.60
C ALA A 40 -18.84 -10.45 6.96
N SER A 41 -19.16 -10.53 8.26
CA SER A 41 -20.52 -10.78 8.72
C SER A 41 -21.46 -9.57 8.57
N LEU A 42 -20.91 -8.35 8.58
CA LEU A 42 -21.69 -7.11 8.39
C LEU A 42 -22.00 -6.86 6.90
N SER A 43 -21.07 -7.21 6.02
CA SER A 43 -21.17 -6.98 4.57
C SER A 43 -22.25 -7.80 3.85
N LEU A 44 -22.91 -8.76 4.53
CA LEU A 44 -24.02 -9.55 3.99
C LEU A 44 -25.30 -8.72 3.70
N THR A 45 -25.27 -7.41 3.97
CA THR A 45 -26.41 -6.49 3.84
C THR A 45 -26.18 -5.31 2.91
N ALA A 46 -24.99 -5.19 2.30
CA ALA A 46 -24.64 -4.09 1.39
C ALA A 46 -25.04 -4.43 -0.06
N GLU A 47 -25.59 -3.46 -0.79
CA GLU A 47 -25.92 -3.55 -2.22
C GLU A 47 -24.73 -3.18 -3.13
N ASP A 48 -23.54 -2.96 -2.55
CA ASP A 48 -22.34 -2.54 -3.28
C ASP A 48 -21.79 -3.67 -4.17
N GLU A 49 -21.17 -3.31 -5.30
CA GLU A 49 -20.55 -4.26 -6.24
C GLU A 49 -19.41 -5.08 -5.61
N PHE A 50 -18.66 -4.45 -4.70
CA PHE A 50 -17.64 -5.09 -3.89
C PHE A 50 -17.89 -4.85 -2.41
N THR A 51 -17.68 -5.87 -1.61
CA THR A 51 -17.57 -5.72 -0.16
C THR A 51 -16.31 -4.96 0.20
N ILE A 52 -16.31 -4.32 1.36
CA ILE A 52 -15.12 -3.64 1.86
C ILE A 52 -13.88 -4.55 1.93
N LEU A 53 -14.05 -5.83 2.28
CA LEU A 53 -12.89 -6.73 2.35
C LEU A 53 -12.32 -6.96 0.96
N GLU A 54 -13.16 -7.11 -0.07
CA GLU A 54 -12.69 -7.27 -1.45
C GLU A 54 -11.93 -6.03 -1.93
N GLU A 55 -12.43 -4.83 -1.66
CA GLU A 55 -11.72 -3.58 -1.97
C GLU A 55 -10.33 -3.53 -1.32
N ILE A 56 -10.25 -3.93 -0.04
CA ILE A 56 -8.98 -3.96 0.68
C ILE A 56 -8.06 -5.06 0.12
N GLU A 57 -8.58 -6.23 -0.25
CA GLU A 57 -7.78 -7.30 -0.86
C GLU A 57 -7.21 -6.88 -2.22
N LEU A 58 -7.98 -6.18 -3.06
CA LEU A 58 -7.52 -5.68 -4.36
C LEU A 58 -6.35 -4.71 -4.18
N LEU A 59 -6.52 -3.69 -3.33
CA LEU A 59 -5.45 -2.73 -3.02
C LEU A 59 -4.23 -3.42 -2.38
N THR A 60 -4.48 -4.38 -1.48
CA THR A 60 -3.43 -5.17 -0.82
C THR A 60 -2.60 -5.93 -1.84
N SER A 61 -3.25 -6.63 -2.76
CA SER A 61 -2.61 -7.42 -3.79
C SER A 61 -1.74 -6.55 -4.69
N ASP A 62 -2.28 -5.45 -5.20
CA ASP A 62 -1.57 -4.57 -6.14
C ASP A 62 -0.38 -3.88 -5.47
N ILE A 63 -0.59 -3.20 -4.34
CA ILE A 63 0.46 -2.43 -3.65
C ILE A 63 1.59 -3.34 -3.15
N ARG A 64 1.25 -4.49 -2.53
CA ARG A 64 2.27 -5.44 -2.07
C ARG A 64 2.95 -6.15 -3.23
N GLY A 65 2.25 -6.35 -4.35
CA GLY A 65 2.84 -6.85 -5.58
C GLY A 65 3.97 -5.96 -6.08
N TYR A 66 3.74 -4.66 -6.16
CA TYR A 66 4.78 -3.68 -6.52
C TYR A 66 5.94 -3.64 -5.50
N ALA A 67 5.64 -3.63 -4.20
CA ALA A 67 6.69 -3.69 -3.17
C ALA A 67 7.54 -4.96 -3.28
N SER A 68 6.93 -6.11 -3.57
CA SER A 68 7.63 -7.39 -3.74
C SER A 68 8.57 -7.38 -4.94
N GLN A 69 8.19 -6.71 -6.03
CA GLN A 69 9.09 -6.51 -7.18
C GLN A 69 10.30 -5.65 -6.78
N ILE A 70 10.09 -4.53 -6.08
CA ILE A 70 11.19 -3.70 -5.57
C ILE A 70 12.12 -4.52 -4.65
N GLN A 71 11.56 -5.31 -3.74
CA GLN A 71 12.34 -6.17 -2.84
C GLN A 71 13.19 -7.18 -3.63
N ALA A 72 12.58 -7.90 -4.58
CA ALA A 72 13.23 -9.00 -5.29
C ALA A 72 14.29 -8.54 -6.30
N ARG A 73 14.05 -7.45 -7.03
CA ARG A 73 14.89 -7.04 -8.17
C ARG A 73 15.33 -5.58 -8.16
N GLY A 74 14.78 -4.74 -7.28
CA GLY A 74 15.08 -3.31 -7.21
C GLY A 74 14.39 -2.45 -8.27
N TRP A 75 13.50 -3.01 -9.08
CA TRP A 75 12.74 -2.29 -10.12
C TRP A 75 11.36 -2.91 -10.33
N ILE A 76 10.47 -2.19 -11.02
CA ILE A 76 9.09 -2.62 -11.31
C ILE A 76 8.89 -2.76 -12.83
N GLU A 77 8.13 -3.77 -13.25
CA GLU A 77 7.73 -3.93 -14.65
C GLU A 77 6.75 -2.83 -15.06
N ASN A 78 6.90 -2.31 -16.29
CA ASN A 78 6.11 -1.19 -16.80
C ASN A 78 6.04 -0.01 -15.81
N GLU A 79 7.20 0.48 -15.39
CA GLU A 79 7.33 1.47 -14.31
C GLU A 79 6.35 2.65 -14.42
N GLN A 80 6.20 3.25 -15.61
CA GLN A 80 5.27 4.38 -15.80
C GLN A 80 3.81 3.98 -15.56
N GLU A 81 3.39 2.82 -16.06
CA GLU A 81 2.05 2.27 -15.81
C GLU A 81 1.85 2.01 -14.32
N ALA A 82 2.87 1.48 -13.64
CA ALA A 82 2.82 1.28 -12.19
C ALA A 82 2.69 2.60 -11.42
N ILE A 83 3.44 3.65 -11.81
CA ILE A 83 3.31 4.99 -11.24
C ILE A 83 1.88 5.52 -11.43
N ASP A 84 1.35 5.44 -12.65
CA ASP A 84 0.01 5.95 -12.97
C ASP A 84 -1.05 5.20 -12.15
N ARG A 85 -0.97 3.87 -12.06
CA ARG A 85 -1.87 3.06 -11.23
C ARG A 85 -1.76 3.42 -9.75
N LEU A 86 -0.55 3.46 -9.18
CA LEU A 86 -0.31 3.82 -7.77
C LEU A 86 -0.77 5.24 -7.42
N GLN A 87 -0.79 6.18 -8.38
CA GLN A 87 -1.34 7.53 -8.16
C GLN A 87 -2.87 7.53 -8.03
N THR A 88 -3.55 6.62 -8.75
CA THR A 88 -5.01 6.48 -8.71
C THR A 88 -5.52 5.58 -7.57
N MET A 89 -4.67 4.71 -7.02
CA MET A 89 -5.01 3.76 -5.94
C MET A 89 -4.96 4.38 -4.54
N GLN A 90 -5.42 5.62 -4.36
CA GLN A 90 -5.47 6.20 -3.02
C GLN A 90 -6.49 5.44 -2.19
N VAL A 91 -6.05 4.85 -1.07
CA VAL A 91 -6.87 3.93 -0.29
C VAL A 91 -8.15 4.60 0.23
N PHE A 92 -8.10 5.91 0.48
CA PHE A 92 -9.23 6.71 0.96
C PHE A 92 -10.07 7.36 -0.16
N ASP A 93 -9.74 7.13 -1.44
CA ASP A 93 -10.64 7.47 -2.55
C ASP A 93 -11.68 6.37 -2.80
N VAL A 94 -11.51 5.18 -2.20
CA VAL A 94 -12.49 4.09 -2.27
C VAL A 94 -13.63 4.34 -1.27
N PRO A 95 -14.88 4.55 -1.73
CA PRO A 95 -15.98 4.94 -0.85
C PRO A 95 -16.25 3.96 0.29
N ALA A 96 -16.22 2.65 0.01
CA ALA A 96 -16.46 1.61 1.02
C ALA A 96 -15.41 1.67 2.14
N ILE A 97 -14.13 1.87 1.80
CA ILE A 97 -13.03 1.96 2.77
C ILE A 97 -13.17 3.23 3.61
N THR A 98 -13.42 4.37 2.98
CA THR A 98 -13.58 5.66 3.66
C THR A 98 -14.78 5.63 4.61
N GLN A 99 -15.93 5.14 4.15
CA GLN A 99 -17.13 5.00 4.98
C GLN A 99 -16.83 4.13 6.20
N PHE A 100 -16.24 2.95 6.02
CA PHE A 100 -15.87 2.09 7.16
C PHE A 100 -14.86 2.75 8.09
N TYR A 101 -13.81 3.36 7.54
CA TYR A 101 -12.72 3.92 8.32
C TYR A 101 -13.20 5.04 9.25
N PHE A 102 -14.10 5.90 8.77
CA PHE A 102 -14.56 7.07 9.52
C PHE A 102 -15.84 6.85 10.33
N THR A 103 -16.59 5.77 10.10
CA THR A 103 -17.86 5.54 10.85
C THR A 103 -17.78 4.49 11.94
N THR A 104 -16.76 3.63 11.95
CA THR A 104 -16.58 2.58 12.96
C THR A 104 -15.65 3.03 14.10
N ASP A 105 -15.91 4.20 14.68
CA ASP A 105 -14.98 4.83 15.64
C ASP A 105 -14.70 3.95 16.87
N GLY A 106 -13.41 3.81 17.22
CA GLY A 106 -12.95 2.97 18.33
C GLY A 106 -12.92 1.45 18.06
N GLU A 107 -13.55 1.00 16.98
CA GLU A 107 -13.60 -0.39 16.51
C GLU A 107 -12.55 -0.67 15.42
N TYR A 108 -12.31 -1.95 15.15
CA TYR A 108 -11.45 -2.44 14.07
C TYR A 108 -10.06 -1.78 13.99
N ARG A 109 -9.42 -1.58 15.14
CA ARG A 109 -8.18 -0.79 15.25
C ARG A 109 -7.06 -1.39 14.41
N GLN A 110 -6.95 -2.72 14.35
CA GLN A 110 -5.89 -3.38 13.61
C GLN A 110 -6.12 -3.25 12.10
N MET A 111 -7.37 -3.38 11.65
CA MET A 111 -7.76 -3.20 10.26
C MET A 111 -7.55 -1.76 9.81
N LYS A 112 -7.94 -0.77 10.61
CA LYS A 112 -7.68 0.65 10.31
C LYS A 112 -6.18 0.96 10.29
N ALA A 113 -5.40 0.40 11.22
CA ALA A 113 -3.95 0.53 11.19
C ALA A 113 -3.36 -0.07 9.90
N TYR A 114 -3.83 -1.26 9.52
CA TYR A 114 -3.41 -1.93 8.29
C TYR A 114 -3.70 -1.09 7.04
N ILE A 115 -4.94 -0.60 6.88
CA ILE A 115 -5.37 0.26 5.76
C ILE A 115 -4.45 1.49 5.63
N ARG A 116 -4.18 2.17 6.76
CA ARG A 116 -3.30 3.34 6.77
C ARG A 116 -1.87 2.99 6.38
N MET A 117 -1.32 1.89 6.91
CA MET A 117 0.04 1.47 6.60
C MET A 117 0.17 0.96 5.15
N LEU A 118 -0.90 0.43 4.57
CA LEU A 118 -0.97 0.05 3.16
C LEU A 118 -0.89 1.29 2.25
N ASP A 119 -1.65 2.35 2.55
CA ASP A 119 -1.54 3.62 1.81
C ASP A 119 -0.15 4.26 1.97
N TYR A 120 0.44 4.16 3.17
CA TYR A 120 1.80 4.61 3.39
C TYR A 120 2.82 3.85 2.54
N LEU A 121 2.68 2.52 2.42
CA LEU A 121 3.52 1.72 1.52
C LEU A 121 3.38 2.18 0.06
N ARG A 122 2.16 2.46 -0.41
CA ARG A 122 1.91 3.02 -1.76
C ARG A 122 2.69 4.31 -1.99
N LEU A 123 2.69 5.23 -1.01
CA LEU A 123 3.43 6.49 -1.09
C LEU A 123 4.94 6.26 -1.16
N LEU A 124 5.49 5.35 -0.34
CA LEU A 124 6.92 5.01 -0.38
C LEU A 124 7.34 4.41 -1.73
N ILE A 125 6.50 3.56 -2.34
CA ILE A 125 6.77 3.01 -3.67
C ILE A 125 6.81 4.14 -4.71
N LEU A 126 5.86 5.08 -4.67
CA LEU A 126 5.86 6.25 -5.56
C LEU A 126 7.11 7.12 -5.40
N GLU A 127 7.55 7.35 -4.16
CA GLU A 127 8.78 8.08 -3.87
C GLU A 127 10.00 7.35 -4.44
N TYR A 128 10.11 6.05 -4.19
CA TYR A 128 11.19 5.21 -4.72
C TYR A 128 11.29 5.30 -6.24
N LEU A 129 10.16 5.13 -6.94
CA LEU A 129 10.12 5.17 -8.40
C LEU A 129 10.49 6.55 -8.95
N ARG A 130 10.02 7.63 -8.33
CA ARG A 130 10.37 8.99 -8.77
C ARG A 130 11.85 9.29 -8.58
N CYS A 131 12.45 8.87 -7.46
CA CYS A 131 13.89 9.02 -7.23
C CYS A 131 14.72 8.16 -8.20
N TYR A 132 14.25 6.94 -8.48
CA TYR A 132 14.89 6.05 -9.43
C TYR A 132 14.90 6.64 -10.85
N GLN A 133 13.78 7.20 -11.32
CA GLN A 133 13.69 7.88 -12.63
C GLN A 133 14.68 9.04 -12.77
N HIS A 134 14.82 9.87 -11.73
CA HIS A 134 15.78 10.99 -11.77
C HIS A 134 17.22 10.50 -11.85
N SER A 135 17.57 9.39 -11.18
CA SER A 135 18.92 8.82 -11.23
C SER A 135 19.31 8.16 -12.56
N GLN A 136 18.35 7.86 -13.44
CA GLN A 136 18.58 7.26 -14.76
C GLN A 136 18.68 8.30 -15.89
N GLN A 137 18.36 9.57 -15.61
CA GLN A 137 18.41 10.66 -16.57
C GLN A 137 19.71 11.48 -16.52
N GLU A 138 20.60 11.19 -15.55
CA GLU A 138 21.94 11.75 -15.39
C GLU A 138 23.04 10.82 -15.95
#